data_AF-A0A968VYR3-F1
#
_entry.id   AF-A0A968VYR3-F1
#
_cell.length_a   1.000
_cell.length_b   1.000
_cell.length_c   1.000
_cell.angle_alpha   90.00
_cell.angle_beta   90.00
_cell.angle_gamma   90.00
#
_symmetry.space_group_name_H-M   'P 1'
#
loop_
_entity.id
_entity.type
_entity.pdbx_description
1 polymer ?
#
loop_
_entity_poly.entity_id
_entity_poly.type
_entity_poly.pdbx_seq_one_letter_code
_entity_poly.pdbx_strand_id
1 'polypeptide(L)'
;MVAPMLILMSGSLQAQSKEYLVKAVLIEKFTKYTTWPKAHVNKQKEFTIGVYGDNPFGNALNQLFINQQVHNMPVKIVRAKSFKDLSDCQLILYCQKQT
;
A
#
# COMPACT_ATOMS: atom_id res chain seq x y z
N MET A 1 -43.83 17.91 18.55
CA MET A 1 -44.08 17.24 17.26
C MET A 1 -42.85 17.50 16.38
N VAL A 2 -42.24 16.42 15.83
CA VAL A 2 -41.15 16.31 14.81
C VAL A 2 -39.79 16.97 15.12
N ALA A 3 -38.61 16.38 14.93
CA ALA A 3 -38.15 15.07 14.43
C ALA A 3 -36.70 14.84 14.92
N PRO A 4 -36.25 13.60 15.19
CA PRO A 4 -34.85 13.33 15.45
C PRO A 4 -34.10 13.29 14.11
N MET A 5 -33.14 14.17 13.95
CA MET A 5 -32.21 14.19 12.81
C MET A 5 -31.34 12.93 12.89
N LEU A 6 -31.74 11.90 12.15
CA LEU A 6 -31.02 10.64 12.04
C LEU A 6 -29.73 10.87 11.25
N ILE A 7 -28.59 10.83 11.94
CA ILE A 7 -27.26 10.95 11.34
C ILE A 7 -26.99 9.67 10.52
N LEU A 8 -27.23 9.76 9.21
CA LEU A 8 -26.81 8.75 8.22
C LEU A 8 -25.39 9.08 7.73
N MET A 9 -24.35 8.68 8.47
CA MET A 9 -22.95 8.84 8.02
C MET A 9 -22.07 7.59 8.15
N SER A 10 -22.67 6.41 8.39
CA SER A 10 -21.87 5.19 8.61
C SER A 10 -21.47 4.43 7.34
N GLY A 11 -21.89 4.88 6.14
CA GLY A 11 -21.69 4.13 4.88
C GLY A 11 -20.36 4.36 4.15
N SER A 12 -19.65 5.46 4.43
CA SER A 12 -18.45 5.86 3.68
C SER A 12 -17.19 5.07 4.09
N LEU A 13 -17.05 4.74 5.38
CA LEU A 13 -15.85 4.08 5.91
C LEU A 13 -15.63 2.66 5.35
N GLN A 14 -16.72 1.90 5.15
CA GLN A 14 -16.65 0.50 4.72
C GLN A 14 -16.45 0.34 3.21
N ALA A 15 -16.99 1.26 2.41
CA ALA A 15 -16.71 1.30 0.97
C ALA A 15 -15.24 1.65 0.72
N GLN A 16 -14.71 2.63 1.47
CA GLN A 16 -13.31 3.04 1.41
C GLN A 16 -12.36 1.88 1.74
N SER A 17 -12.63 1.10 2.80
CA SER A 17 -11.76 -0.03 3.17
C SER A 17 -11.73 -1.13 2.10
N LYS A 18 -12.87 -1.42 1.45
CA LYS A 18 -12.94 -2.40 0.35
C LYS A 18 -12.18 -1.93 -0.89
N GLU A 19 -12.30 -0.65 -1.26
CA GLU A 19 -11.58 -0.07 -2.39
C GLU A 19 -10.06 -0.18 -2.19
N TYR A 20 -9.55 0.18 -1.01
CA TYR A 20 -8.12 0.09 -0.72
C TYR A 20 -7.60 -1.34 -0.66
N LEU A 21 -8.44 -2.31 -0.25
CA LEU A 21 -8.09 -3.73 -0.35
C LEU A 21 -7.92 -4.15 -1.82
N VAL A 22 -8.84 -3.75 -2.71
CA VAL A 22 -8.73 -4.03 -4.15
C VAL A 22 -7.48 -3.39 -4.74
N LYS A 23 -7.19 -2.13 -4.38
CA LYS A 23 -5.95 -1.44 -4.78
C LYS A 23 -4.70 -2.14 -4.26
N ALA A 24 -4.72 -2.66 -3.04
CA ALA A 24 -3.59 -3.41 -2.49
C ALA A 24 -3.33 -4.73 -3.23
N VAL A 25 -4.39 -5.44 -3.64
CA VAL A 25 -4.27 -6.62 -4.51
C VAL A 25 -3.70 -6.24 -5.87
N LEU A 26 -4.14 -5.12 -6.46
CA LEU A 26 -3.58 -4.62 -7.72
C LEU A 26 -2.07 -4.35 -7.59
N ILE A 27 -1.62 -3.78 -6.48
CA ILE A 27 -0.20 -3.55 -6.20
C ILE A 27 0.58 -4.86 -6.12
N GLU A 28 0.06 -5.90 -5.46
CA GLU A 28 0.68 -7.24 -5.45
C GLU A 28 0.81 -7.83 -6.86
N LYS A 29 -0.23 -7.68 -7.69
CA LYS A 29 -0.15 -8.11 -9.09
C LYS A 29 0.89 -7.30 -9.85
N PHE A 30 0.92 -5.99 -9.66
CA PHE A 30 1.88 -5.10 -10.32
C PHE A 30 3.32 -5.49 -9.96
N THR A 31 3.63 -5.71 -8.69
CA THR A 31 4.99 -6.11 -8.28
C THR A 31 5.40 -7.45 -8.87
N LYS A 32 4.47 -8.40 -8.96
CA LYS A 32 4.69 -9.75 -9.50
C LYS A 32 4.87 -9.80 -11.01
N TYR A 33 4.06 -9.05 -11.75
CA TYR A 33 4.03 -9.11 -13.23
C TYR A 33 4.86 -8.01 -13.90
N THR A 34 5.47 -7.11 -13.12
CA THR A 34 6.45 -6.15 -13.63
C THR A 34 7.83 -6.79 -13.74
N THR A 35 8.51 -6.55 -14.87
CA THR A 35 9.91 -6.92 -15.03
C THR A 35 10.78 -5.86 -14.37
N TRP A 36 11.47 -6.23 -13.29
CA TRP A 36 12.38 -5.33 -12.57
C TRP A 36 13.80 -5.44 -13.13
N PRO A 37 14.58 -4.35 -13.17
CA PRO A 37 15.96 -4.41 -13.64
C PRO A 37 16.79 -5.36 -12.76
N LYS A 38 17.59 -6.25 -13.37
CA LYS A 38 18.42 -7.23 -12.66
C LYS A 38 19.32 -6.61 -11.59
N ALA A 39 19.77 -5.37 -11.80
CA ALA A 39 20.57 -4.63 -10.83
C ALA A 39 19.84 -4.36 -9.50
N HIS A 40 18.51 -4.26 -9.51
CA HIS A 40 17.68 -4.05 -8.31
C HIS A 40 17.34 -5.36 -7.61
N VAL A 41 17.13 -6.44 -8.38
CA VAL A 41 16.79 -7.77 -7.84
C VAL A 41 18.01 -8.48 -7.26
N ASN A 42 19.19 -8.38 -7.89
CA ASN A 42 20.37 -9.12 -7.45
C ASN A 42 21.16 -8.44 -6.32
N LYS A 43 20.93 -7.15 -6.06
CA LYS A 43 21.66 -6.39 -5.03
C LYS A 43 20.93 -6.32 -3.69
N GLN A 44 19.62 -6.53 -3.66
CA GLN A 44 18.83 -6.40 -2.45
C GLN A 44 18.36 -7.76 -1.93
N LYS A 45 18.38 -7.94 -0.61
CA LYS A 45 17.88 -9.14 0.05
C LYS A 45 16.35 -9.17 0.17
N GLU A 46 15.72 -8.00 0.05
CA GLU A 46 14.29 -7.78 0.26
C GLU A 46 13.77 -6.85 -0.85
N PHE A 47 12.51 -7.03 -1.24
CA PHE A 47 11.80 -6.09 -2.11
C PHE A 47 11.09 -5.06 -1.25
N THR A 48 11.55 -3.81 -1.27
CA THR A 48 11.06 -2.75 -0.39
C THR A 48 10.01 -1.89 -1.08
N ILE A 49 8.83 -1.80 -0.45
CA ILE A 49 7.72 -0.94 -0.86
C ILE A 49 7.61 0.21 0.14
N GLY A 50 7.90 1.43 -0.32
CA GLY A 50 7.73 2.65 0.44
C GLY A 50 6.30 3.18 0.34
N VAL A 51 5.67 3.49 1.46
CA VAL A 51 4.40 4.23 1.52
C VAL A 51 4.69 5.63 2.03
N TYR A 52 4.45 6.64 1.21
CA TYR A 52 4.67 8.04 1.54
C TYR A 52 3.33 8.79 1.64
N GLY A 53 3.14 9.54 2.73
CA GLY A 53 1.91 10.26 3.04
C GLY A 53 0.95 9.47 3.93
N ASP A 54 -0.32 9.89 3.97
CA ASP A 54 -1.35 9.24 4.78
C ASP A 54 -1.62 7.85 4.20
N ASN A 55 -1.41 6.79 4.97
CA ASN A 55 -1.56 5.41 4.50
C ASN A 55 -3.04 4.97 4.53
N PRO A 56 -3.76 4.95 3.40
CA PRO A 56 -5.16 4.53 3.39
C PRO A 56 -5.33 3.00 3.40
N PHE A 57 -4.24 2.26 3.16
CA PHE A 57 -4.26 0.79 3.10
C PHE A 57 -4.26 0.14 4.49
N GLY A 58 -4.03 0.92 5.55
CA GLY A 58 -3.96 0.41 6.92
C GLY A 58 -2.93 -0.72 7.04
N ASN A 59 -3.41 -1.93 7.34
CA ASN A 59 -2.60 -3.16 7.45
C ASN A 59 -2.73 -4.10 6.25
N ALA A 60 -3.54 -3.77 5.23
CA ALA A 60 -3.84 -4.66 4.11
C ALA A 60 -2.58 -5.02 3.31
N LEU A 61 -1.69 -4.06 3.06
CA LEU A 61 -0.42 -4.31 2.38
C LEU A 61 0.42 -5.32 3.19
N ASN A 62 0.58 -5.12 4.50
CA ASN A 62 1.35 -6.05 5.34
C ASN A 62 0.77 -7.47 5.29
N GLN A 63 -0.56 -7.61 5.36
CA GLN A 63 -1.23 -8.91 5.32
C GLN A 63 -1.13 -9.59 3.95
N LEU A 64 -1.21 -8.83 2.86
CA LEU A 64 -1.06 -9.38 1.52
C LEU A 64 0.38 -9.85 1.27
N PHE A 65 1.37 -9.11 1.77
CA PHE A 65 2.77 -9.38 1.49
C PHE A 65 3.48 -10.30 2.50
N ILE A 66 2.87 -10.62 3.65
CA ILE A 66 3.49 -11.44 4.70
C ILE A 66 3.97 -12.82 4.22
N ASN A 67 3.23 -13.44 3.29
CA ASN A 67 3.53 -14.76 2.72
C ASN A 67 3.78 -14.69 1.21
N GLN A 68 3.97 -13.50 0.66
CA GLN A 68 4.23 -13.32 -0.76
C GLN A 68 5.69 -12.94 -0.99
N GLN A 69 6.20 -13.39 -2.12
CA GLN A 69 7.52 -13.03 -2.59
C GLN A 69 7.42 -12.38 -3.97
N VAL A 70 8.28 -11.38 -4.19
CA VAL A 70 8.43 -10.72 -5.47
C VAL A 70 9.80 -11.08 -5.99
N HIS A 71 9.87 -11.81 -7.11
CA HIS A 71 11.13 -12.29 -7.70
C HIS A 71 12.02 -13.06 -6.69
N ASN A 72 11.40 -13.99 -5.93
CA ASN A 72 12.04 -14.77 -4.85
C ASN A 72 12.61 -13.96 -3.69
N MET A 73 12.22 -12.69 -3.55
CA MET A 73 12.59 -11.85 -2.42
C MET A 73 11.38 -11.66 -1.48
N PRO A 74 11.58 -11.71 -0.15
CA PRO A 74 10.56 -11.29 0.79
C PRO A 74 10.27 -9.80 0.60
N VAL A 75 9.03 -9.40 0.85
CA VAL A 75 8.59 -8.01 0.69
C VAL A 75 8.61 -7.30 2.04
N LYS A 76 9.20 -6.11 2.07
CA LYS A 76 9.22 -5.23 3.23
C LYS A 76 8.46 -3.94 2.93
N ILE A 77 7.55 -3.57 3.82
CA ILE A 77 6.79 -2.32 3.69
C ILE A 77 7.37 -1.28 4.65
N VAL A 78 7.76 -0.13 4.11
CA VAL A 78 8.35 0.99 4.85
C VAL A 78 7.37 2.16 4.81
N ARG A 79 7.00 2.69 5.98
CA ARG A 79 6.25 3.95 6.07
C ARG A 79 7.26 5.10 6.10
N ALA A 80 7.35 5.82 4.99
CA ALA A 80 8.28 6.92 4.82
C ALA A 80 7.70 8.22 5.38
N LYS A 81 8.47 8.90 6.23
CA LYS A 81 8.15 10.24 6.74
C LYS A 81 8.88 11.32 5.93
N SER A 82 9.96 10.94 5.27
CA SER A 82 10.77 11.81 4.43
C SER A 82 11.19 11.10 3.14
N PHE A 83 11.59 11.88 2.14
CA PHE A 83 12.14 11.32 0.89
C PHE A 83 13.41 10.50 1.11
N LYS A 84 14.16 10.74 2.20
CA LYS A 84 15.35 9.94 2.52
C LYS A 84 15.02 8.48 2.80
N ASP A 85 13.86 8.23 3.42
CA ASP A 85 13.39 6.88 3.75
C ASP A 85 13.00 6.08 2.48
N LEU A 86 12.83 6.77 1.35
CA LEU A 86 12.42 6.18 0.08
C LEU A 86 13.61 5.80 -0.82
N SER A 87 14.83 6.20 -0.46
CA SER A 87 16.02 6.08 -1.32
C SER A 87 16.32 4.64 -1.75
N ASP A 88 15.99 3.67 -0.90
CA ASP A 88 16.26 2.24 -1.13
C ASP A 88 15.02 1.44 -1.56
N CYS A 89 13.87 2.11 -1.80
CA CYS A 89 12.62 1.46 -2.19
C CYS A 89 12.56 1.18 -3.70
N GLN A 90 12.18 -0.03 -4.10
CA GLN A 90 11.91 -0.38 -5.49
C GLN A 90 10.56 0.15 -5.97
N LEU A 91 9.59 0.21 -5.07
CA LEU A 91 8.26 0.76 -5.36
C LEU A 91 7.91 1.82 -4.32
N ILE A 92 7.46 2.97 -4.78
CA ILE A 92 6.98 4.05 -3.93
C ILE A 92 5.50 4.27 -4.20
N LEU A 93 4.68 4.08 -3.17
CA LEU A 93 3.27 4.40 -3.15
C LEU A 93 3.11 5.80 -2.56
N TYR A 94 2.80 6.77 -3.42
CA TYR A 94 2.49 8.13 -3.03
C TYR A 94 0.99 8.23 -2.70
N CYS A 95 0.68 8.40 -1.41
CA CYS A 95 -0.68 8.50 -0.90
C CYS A 95 -0.95 9.94 -0.47
N GLN A 96 -1.56 10.71 -1.36
CA GLN A 96 -2.06 12.04 -1.02
C GLN A 96 -3.53 11.97 -0.65
N LYS A 97 -3.91 12.68 0.40
CA LYS A 97 -5.31 12.94 0.69
C LYS A 97 -5.85 13.86 -0.40
N GLN A 98 -6.80 13.37 -1.21
CA GLN A 98 -7.56 14.26 -2.08
C GLN A 98 -8.44 15.14 -1.19
N THR A 99 -8.09 16.42 -1.15
CA THR A 99 -8.90 17.50 -0.56
C THR A 99 -10.11 17.80 -1.41
#